data_AF-A0A942J752-F1
#
_entry.id   AF-A0A942J752-F1
#
_cell.length_a   1.000
_cell.length_b   1.000
_cell.length_c   1.000
_cell.angle_alpha   90.00
_cell.angle_beta   90.00
_cell.angle_gamma   90.00
#
_symmetry.space_group_name_H-M   'P 1'
#
loop_
_entity.id
_entity.type
_entity.pdbx_description
1 polymer ?
#
loop_
_entity_poly.entity_id
_entity_poly.type
_entity_poly.pdbx_seq_one_letter_code
_entity_poly.pdbx_strand_id
1 'polypeptide(L)'
;MQAIEASSAKLPVTFPRSVGQIPFYYNHKNTGRPFDQNSFYTSKYIDEENSPLYPFGYGLSYTKFDYQNLSLDKSEIGLNESLKVSLEVHNSGEYDGEEIVQLYVRDLIGNVTRPVLELKDFQKVMIKASETKSIEFILKPEQLKFYDQEMKYVVEPGRFKVYAGPNSNKLLEKEFLLLSK
;
A
#
# COMPACT_ATOMS: atom_id res chain seq x y z
N MET A 1 16.36 -26.60 21.02
CA MET A 1 15.16 -26.41 20.18
C MET A 1 15.41 -25.16 19.36
N GLN A 2 15.83 -25.29 18.09
CA GLN A 2 16.06 -24.12 17.24
C GLN A 2 14.70 -23.46 17.01
N ALA A 3 14.57 -22.18 17.39
CA ALA A 3 13.44 -21.38 16.95
C ALA A 3 13.52 -21.33 15.42
N ILE A 4 12.56 -21.98 14.75
CA ILE A 4 12.39 -21.82 13.31
C ILE A 4 11.87 -20.38 13.17
N GLU A 5 12.76 -19.43 12.90
CA GLU A 5 12.35 -18.08 12.54
C GLU A 5 11.54 -18.18 11.25
N ALA A 6 10.24 -17.84 11.32
CA ALA A 6 9.38 -17.86 10.16
C ALA A 6 9.89 -16.85 9.12
N SER A 7 9.94 -17.27 7.85
CA SER A 7 10.30 -16.38 6.74
C SER A 7 9.44 -15.11 6.75
N SER A 8 10.08 -13.94 6.72
CA SER A 8 9.43 -12.63 6.81
C SER A 8 9.81 -11.67 5.68
N ALA A 9 10.59 -12.15 4.69
CA ALA A 9 11.03 -11.35 3.56
C ALA A 9 9.88 -11.05 2.59
N LYS A 10 9.88 -9.83 2.03
CA LYS A 10 8.89 -9.36 1.05
C LYS A 10 9.58 -8.77 -0.18
N LEU A 11 8.97 -8.96 -1.35
CA LEU A 11 9.55 -8.58 -2.63
C LEU A 11 9.67 -7.05 -2.79
N PRO A 12 10.86 -6.51 -3.09
CA PRO A 12 11.04 -5.09 -3.38
C PRO A 12 10.72 -4.72 -4.84
N VAL A 13 10.38 -5.71 -5.68
CA VAL A 13 10.04 -5.55 -7.10
C VAL A 13 8.87 -6.45 -7.46
N THR A 14 8.05 -6.02 -8.41
CA THR A 14 6.95 -6.84 -8.92
C THR A 14 7.50 -7.93 -9.84
N PHE A 15 7.01 -9.17 -9.68
CA PHE A 15 7.31 -10.26 -10.61
C PHE A 15 6.21 -10.32 -11.68
N PRO A 16 6.54 -10.04 -12.95
CA PRO A 16 5.59 -10.19 -14.05
C PRO A 16 5.32 -11.68 -14.31
N ARG A 17 4.22 -11.96 -15.01
CA ARG A 17 3.89 -13.31 -15.48
C ARG A 17 4.78 -13.75 -16.65
N SER A 18 5.08 -12.80 -17.52
CA SER A 18 5.91 -13.00 -18.71
C SER A 18 6.75 -11.76 -19.01
N VAL A 19 7.78 -11.91 -19.85
CA VAL A 19 8.60 -10.78 -20.31
C VAL A 19 7.77 -9.76 -21.11
N GLY A 20 6.65 -10.18 -21.72
CA GLY A 20 5.77 -9.32 -22.50
C GLY A 20 5.06 -8.24 -21.68
N GLN A 21 4.98 -8.40 -20.36
CA GLN A 21 4.37 -7.41 -19.47
C GLN A 21 5.30 -6.25 -19.10
N ILE A 22 6.61 -6.37 -19.37
CA ILE A 22 7.59 -5.37 -18.94
C ILE A 22 7.45 -4.10 -19.79
N PRO A 23 7.45 -2.89 -19.17
CA PRO A 23 7.63 -2.63 -17.74
C PRO A 23 6.35 -2.81 -16.90
N PHE A 24 6.48 -3.49 -15.75
CA PHE A 24 5.35 -3.76 -14.84
C PHE A 24 5.72 -3.41 -13.39
N TYR A 25 5.00 -2.47 -12.77
CA TYR A 25 5.31 -1.94 -11.45
C TYR A 25 4.05 -1.45 -10.71
N TYR A 26 4.08 -1.46 -9.37
CA TYR A 26 2.88 -1.22 -8.55
C TYR A 26 2.43 0.24 -8.56
N ASN A 27 3.37 1.19 -8.59
CA ASN A 27 3.12 2.64 -8.59
C ASN A 27 2.90 3.19 -10.00
N HIS A 28 2.08 2.50 -10.79
CA HIS A 28 1.67 2.94 -12.12
C HIS A 28 0.55 3.99 -12.06
N LYS A 29 0.31 4.68 -13.18
CA LYS A 29 -0.81 5.62 -13.33
C LYS A 29 -2.08 4.87 -13.67
N ASN A 30 -3.24 5.39 -13.26
CA ASN A 30 -4.53 4.73 -13.48
C ASN A 30 -4.94 4.58 -14.96
N THR A 31 -4.36 5.39 -15.85
CA THR A 31 -4.81 5.61 -17.26
C THR A 31 -6.22 6.20 -17.34
N GLY A 32 -6.64 6.61 -18.55
CA GLY A 32 -8.02 7.04 -18.81
C GLY A 32 -9.01 5.88 -18.94
N ARG A 33 -8.53 4.63 -19.05
CA ARG A 33 -9.33 3.41 -19.20
C ARG A 33 -8.70 2.27 -18.40
N PRO A 34 -8.79 2.32 -17.05
CA PRO A 34 -8.20 1.29 -16.19
C PRO A 34 -8.73 -0.10 -16.52
N PHE A 35 -7.98 -1.14 -16.13
CA PHE A 35 -8.37 -2.52 -16.32
C PHE A 35 -9.77 -2.79 -15.75
N ASP A 36 -10.64 -3.36 -16.59
CA ASP A 36 -11.92 -3.94 -16.20
C ASP A 36 -12.07 -5.26 -16.94
N GLN A 37 -12.29 -6.33 -16.17
CA GLN A 37 -12.51 -7.67 -16.70
C GLN A 37 -13.71 -7.71 -17.65
N ASN A 38 -14.76 -6.94 -17.36
CA ASN A 38 -16.03 -6.96 -18.07
C ASN A 38 -16.06 -6.05 -19.30
N SER A 39 -15.00 -5.25 -19.54
CA SER A 39 -14.93 -4.31 -20.65
C SER A 39 -13.76 -4.63 -21.58
N PHE A 40 -14.06 -4.77 -22.88
CA PHE A 40 -13.06 -5.08 -23.89
C PHE A 40 -12.08 -3.90 -24.11
N TYR A 41 -12.60 -2.67 -24.11
CA TYR A 41 -11.82 -1.47 -24.45
C TYR A 41 -11.14 -0.83 -23.24
N THR A 42 -10.37 -1.62 -22.49
CA THR A 42 -9.56 -1.17 -21.35
C THR A 42 -8.07 -1.42 -21.58
N SER A 43 -7.22 -0.80 -20.76
CA SER A 43 -5.76 -0.95 -20.84
C SER A 43 -5.34 -2.35 -20.38
N LYS A 44 -5.44 -3.35 -21.27
CA LYS A 44 -5.15 -4.76 -20.96
C LYS A 44 -4.63 -5.58 -22.12
N TYR A 45 -3.98 -6.69 -21.78
CA TYR A 45 -3.60 -7.75 -22.71
C TYR A 45 -4.82 -8.63 -23.02
N ILE A 46 -4.81 -9.28 -24.18
CA ILE A 46 -5.90 -10.16 -24.63
C ILE A 46 -5.60 -11.65 -24.38
N ASP A 47 -4.32 -11.96 -24.21
CA ASP A 47 -3.72 -13.30 -24.19
C ASP A 47 -3.13 -13.68 -22.84
N GLU A 48 -3.07 -12.74 -21.89
CA GLU A 48 -2.56 -12.97 -20.53
C GLU A 48 -3.33 -12.13 -19.49
N GLU A 49 -3.36 -12.61 -18.25
CA GLU A 49 -3.90 -11.83 -17.14
C GLU A 49 -3.06 -10.57 -16.88
N ASN A 50 -3.72 -9.42 -16.72
CA ASN A 50 -3.08 -8.15 -16.37
C ASN A 50 -2.47 -8.09 -14.95
N SER A 51 -2.79 -9.04 -14.08
CA SER A 51 -2.29 -9.05 -12.70
C SER A 51 -0.83 -9.51 -12.66
N PRO A 52 -0.02 -9.03 -11.70
CA PRO A 52 1.31 -9.58 -11.51
C PRO A 52 1.24 -11.03 -11.04
N LEU A 53 2.30 -11.80 -11.28
CA LEU A 53 2.44 -13.12 -10.68
C LEU A 53 2.65 -12.99 -9.16
N TYR A 54 3.59 -12.11 -8.76
CA TYR A 54 3.75 -11.69 -7.38
C TYR A 54 3.84 -10.16 -7.30
N PRO A 55 2.95 -9.50 -6.53
CA PRO A 55 2.95 -8.05 -6.43
C PRO A 55 4.11 -7.52 -5.58
N PHE A 56 4.33 -6.21 -5.66
CA PHE A 56 5.27 -5.53 -4.77
C PHE A 56 4.89 -5.76 -3.30
N GLY A 57 5.90 -5.99 -2.47
CA GLY A 57 5.71 -6.31 -1.07
C GLY A 57 5.12 -7.70 -0.82
N TYR A 58 5.02 -8.59 -1.81
CA TYR A 58 4.56 -9.95 -1.56
C TYR A 58 5.61 -10.79 -0.84
N GLY A 59 5.18 -11.61 0.11
CA GLY A 59 6.02 -12.56 0.84
C GLY A 59 5.16 -13.55 1.60
N LEU A 60 5.62 -14.79 1.70
CA LEU A 60 4.97 -15.85 2.45
C LEU A 60 5.60 -15.98 3.83
N SER A 61 4.79 -16.39 4.80
CA SER A 61 5.21 -16.80 6.13
C SER A 61 4.69 -18.20 6.41
N TYR A 62 5.29 -18.88 7.39
CA TYR A 62 4.79 -20.16 7.91
C TYR A 62 3.56 -19.99 8.80
N THR A 63 3.27 -18.75 9.22
CA THR A 63 2.03 -18.39 9.89
C THR A 63 1.15 -17.50 9.01
N LYS A 64 -0.07 -17.20 9.46
CA LYS A 64 -1.02 -16.34 8.77
C LYS A 64 -1.28 -15.08 9.59
N PHE A 65 -1.31 -13.93 8.90
CA PHE A 65 -1.60 -12.65 9.51
C PHE A 65 -2.87 -12.05 8.90
N ASP A 66 -3.84 -11.77 9.76
CA ASP A 66 -5.09 -11.13 9.40
C ASP A 66 -5.03 -9.65 9.78
N TYR A 67 -5.53 -8.81 8.88
CA TYR A 67 -5.46 -7.36 8.98
C TYR A 67 -6.88 -6.81 9.11
N GLN A 68 -7.12 -5.98 10.13
CA GLN A 68 -8.43 -5.41 10.40
C GLN A 68 -8.37 -4.03 11.04
N ASN A 69 -9.54 -3.41 11.20
CA ASN A 69 -9.73 -2.20 12.01
C ASN A 69 -8.82 -1.01 11.62
N LEU A 70 -8.59 -0.81 10.31
CA LEU A 70 -7.90 0.38 9.82
C LEU A 70 -8.68 1.64 10.22
N SER A 71 -8.02 2.52 10.96
CA SER A 71 -8.58 3.75 11.51
C SER A 71 -7.61 4.91 11.36
N LEU A 72 -8.18 6.11 11.36
CA LEU A 72 -7.47 7.38 11.33
C LEU A 72 -7.87 8.16 12.58
N ASP A 73 -6.93 8.85 13.20
CA ASP A 73 -7.24 9.75 14.32
C ASP A 73 -8.05 10.98 13.87
N LYS A 74 -7.91 11.37 12.61
CA LYS A 74 -8.62 12.49 11.98
C LYS A 74 -9.10 12.11 10.57
N SER A 75 -10.20 12.71 10.12
CA SER A 75 -10.64 12.65 8.71
C SER A 75 -10.10 13.81 7.87
N GLU A 76 -9.54 14.84 8.52
CA GLU A 76 -9.01 16.04 7.89
C GLU A 76 -7.72 16.46 8.60
N ILE A 77 -6.73 16.92 7.83
CA ILE A 77 -5.46 17.45 8.37
C ILE A 77 -5.07 18.74 7.65
N GLY A 78 -4.46 19.68 8.38
CA GLY A 78 -3.78 20.83 7.79
C GLY A 78 -2.38 20.49 7.26
N LEU A 79 -1.77 21.43 6.51
CA LEU A 79 -0.42 21.28 5.94
C LEU A 79 0.71 21.07 6.95
N ASN A 80 0.47 21.35 8.23
CA ASN A 80 1.43 21.19 9.33
C ASN A 80 1.01 20.13 10.34
N GLU A 81 -0.09 19.41 10.07
CA GLU A 81 -0.60 18.38 10.98
C GLU A 81 -0.26 16.99 10.46
N SER A 82 0.14 16.11 11.35
CA SER A 82 0.34 14.70 11.01
C SER A 82 -0.97 13.93 11.19
N LEU A 83 -1.13 12.87 10.39
CA LEU A 83 -2.22 11.91 10.49
C LEU A 83 -1.69 10.64 11.15
N LYS A 84 -2.36 10.18 12.22
CA LYS A 84 -2.09 8.85 12.77
C LYS A 84 -2.97 7.84 12.05
N VAL A 85 -2.33 6.82 11.48
CA VAL A 85 -2.98 5.68 10.83
C VAL A 85 -2.72 4.45 11.68
N SER A 86 -3.78 3.80 12.16
CA SER A 86 -3.67 2.61 13.00
C SER A 86 -4.44 1.43 12.43
N LEU A 87 -3.94 0.23 12.64
CA LEU A 87 -4.61 -1.01 12.28
C LEU A 87 -4.23 -2.14 13.24
N GLU A 88 -5.02 -3.19 13.25
CA GLU A 88 -4.73 -4.41 14.00
C GLU A 88 -4.22 -5.50 13.06
N VAL A 89 -3.16 -6.18 13.49
CA VAL A 89 -2.61 -7.35 12.83
C VAL A 89 -2.67 -8.53 13.80
N HIS A 90 -3.47 -9.52 13.46
CA HIS A 90 -3.66 -10.73 14.25
C HIS A 90 -2.89 -11.89 13.61
N ASN A 91 -2.04 -12.58 14.38
CA ASN A 91 -1.43 -13.82 13.95
C ASN A 91 -2.40 -14.98 14.21
N SER A 92 -3.12 -15.41 13.18
CA SER A 92 -4.12 -16.48 13.25
C SER A 92 -3.55 -17.89 13.00
N GLY A 93 -2.23 -18.03 12.87
CA GLY A 93 -1.59 -19.33 12.73
C GLY A 93 -1.00 -19.86 14.04
N GLU A 94 -0.35 -21.02 13.93
CA GLU A 94 0.16 -21.80 15.06
C GLU A 94 1.61 -21.44 15.44
N TYR A 95 2.26 -20.59 14.63
CA TYR A 95 3.66 -20.24 14.79
C TYR A 95 3.83 -18.74 15.04
N ASP A 96 4.75 -18.43 15.94
CA ASP A 96 5.33 -17.11 16.09
C ASP A 96 5.97 -16.67 14.76
N GLY A 97 5.81 -15.40 14.38
CA GLY A 97 6.39 -14.93 13.12
C GLY A 97 6.54 -13.42 13.04
N GLU A 98 7.47 -12.98 12.19
CA GLU A 98 7.63 -11.58 11.83
C GLU A 98 6.83 -11.24 10.58
N GLU A 99 6.23 -10.06 10.56
CA GLU A 99 5.44 -9.54 9.45
C GLU A 99 5.88 -8.11 9.12
N ILE A 100 5.89 -7.76 7.83
CA ILE A 100 6.16 -6.38 7.38
C ILE A 100 4.85 -5.73 6.92
N VAL A 101 4.31 -4.87 7.77
CA VAL A 101 3.11 -4.08 7.51
C VAL A 101 3.48 -2.86 6.68
N GLN A 102 2.77 -2.63 5.58
CA GLN A 102 3.11 -1.57 4.62
C GLN A 102 2.02 -0.50 4.58
N LEU A 103 2.43 0.76 4.55
CA LEU A 103 1.56 1.93 4.41
C LEU A 103 1.75 2.56 3.02
N TYR A 104 0.66 2.69 2.28
CA TYR A 104 0.63 3.36 0.99
C TYR A 104 -0.32 4.54 1.00
N VAL A 105 -0.08 5.47 0.08
CA VAL A 105 -0.96 6.63 -0.15
C VAL A 105 -1.30 6.72 -1.63
N ARG A 106 -2.52 7.18 -1.91
CA ARG A 106 -2.95 7.66 -3.22
C ARG A 106 -3.49 9.08 -3.09
N ASP A 107 -2.93 9.96 -3.88
CA ASP A 107 -3.49 11.28 -4.15
C ASP A 107 -4.53 11.14 -5.28
N LEU A 108 -5.80 11.46 -5.01
CA LEU A 108 -6.90 11.16 -5.94
C LEU A 108 -6.95 12.13 -7.12
N ILE A 109 -6.61 13.40 -6.90
CA ILE A 109 -6.70 14.46 -7.90
C ILE A 109 -5.50 15.37 -7.69
N GLY A 110 -4.65 15.48 -8.71
CA GLY A 110 -3.58 16.45 -8.73
C GLY A 110 -3.42 17.07 -10.12
N ASN A 111 -2.62 18.13 -10.21
CA ASN A 111 -2.29 18.82 -11.45
C ASN A 111 -1.60 17.92 -12.50
N VAL A 112 -0.96 16.84 -12.05
CA VAL A 112 -0.43 15.74 -12.85
C VAL A 112 -1.06 14.46 -12.36
N THR A 113 -1.21 13.50 -13.28
CA THR A 113 -1.71 12.16 -12.89
C THR A 113 -0.84 11.59 -11.79
N ARG A 114 -1.44 11.12 -10.71
CA ARG A 114 -0.76 10.54 -9.55
C ARG A 114 -0.79 9.00 -9.65
N PRO A 115 0.20 8.29 -9.11
CA PRO A 115 0.18 6.83 -9.07
C PRO A 115 -1.03 6.30 -8.29
N VAL A 116 -1.48 5.09 -8.63
CA VAL A 116 -2.59 4.44 -7.91
C VAL A 116 -2.24 4.07 -6.47
N LEU A 117 -0.95 3.85 -6.19
CA LEU A 117 -0.39 3.55 -4.88
C LEU A 117 1.07 4.05 -4.84
N GLU A 118 1.49 4.63 -3.71
CA GLU A 118 2.89 4.94 -3.41
C GLU A 118 3.21 4.50 -1.98
N LEU A 119 4.23 3.66 -1.78
CA LEU A 119 4.68 3.27 -0.45
C LEU A 119 5.24 4.50 0.28
N LYS A 120 4.75 4.77 1.50
CA LYS A 120 5.21 5.89 2.33
C LYS A 120 5.92 5.46 3.60
N ASP A 121 5.59 4.29 4.14
CA ASP A 121 6.23 3.73 5.33
C ASP A 121 6.00 2.22 5.42
N PHE A 122 6.78 1.53 6.25
CA PHE A 122 6.57 0.13 6.60
C PHE A 122 7.17 -0.21 7.98
N GLN A 123 6.59 -1.20 8.66
CA GLN A 123 7.09 -1.68 9.94
C GLN A 123 7.22 -3.20 9.95
N LYS A 124 8.41 -3.68 10.30
CA LYS A 124 8.67 -5.10 10.56
C LYS A 124 8.42 -5.39 12.03
N VAL A 125 7.48 -6.29 12.31
CA VAL A 125 7.03 -6.57 13.68
C VAL A 125 6.95 -8.07 13.94
N MET A 126 7.46 -8.50 15.08
CA MET A 126 7.27 -9.86 15.59
C MET A 126 5.89 -9.97 16.23
N ILE A 127 5.07 -10.96 15.87
CA ILE A 127 3.74 -11.21 16.44
C ILE A 127 3.66 -12.69 16.82
N LYS A 128 3.42 -12.99 18.09
CA LYS A 128 3.31 -14.38 18.57
C LYS A 128 2.05 -15.06 18.05
N ALA A 129 2.04 -16.39 18.03
CA ALA A 129 0.85 -17.16 17.64
C ALA A 129 -0.37 -16.71 18.48
N SER A 130 -1.51 -16.50 17.82
CA SER A 130 -2.76 -16.00 18.42
C SER A 130 -2.69 -14.59 19.04
N GLU A 131 -1.59 -13.85 18.91
CA GLU A 131 -1.47 -12.46 19.37
C GLU A 131 -2.07 -11.50 18.34
N THR A 132 -2.72 -10.43 18.83
CA THR A 132 -3.08 -9.26 18.02
C THR A 132 -2.22 -8.08 18.44
N LYS A 133 -1.55 -7.45 17.48
CA LYS A 133 -0.81 -6.19 17.69
C LYS A 133 -1.49 -5.03 17.00
N SER A 134 -1.56 -3.90 17.69
CA SER A 134 -1.90 -2.62 17.09
C SER A 134 -0.64 -1.99 16.50
N ILE A 135 -0.72 -1.61 15.22
CA ILE A 135 0.37 -1.00 14.46
C ILE A 135 -0.04 0.44 14.16
N GLU A 136 0.84 1.39 14.46
CA GLU A 136 0.58 2.82 14.25
C GLU A 136 1.64 3.43 13.34
N PHE A 137 1.19 4.17 12.33
CA PHE A 137 2.02 5.00 11.47
C PHE A 137 1.69 6.47 11.68
N ILE A 138 2.70 7.33 11.51
CA ILE A 138 2.54 8.78 11.51
C ILE A 138 2.83 9.30 10.11
N LEU A 139 1.78 9.64 9.37
CA LEU A 139 1.87 10.19 8.03
C LEU A 139 1.97 11.72 8.11
N LYS A 140 3.11 12.25 7.68
CA LYS A 140 3.39 13.69 7.65
C LYS A 140 3.03 14.29 6.28
N PRO A 141 2.57 15.55 6.22
CA PRO A 141 2.30 16.23 4.94
C PRO A 141 3.48 16.25 3.97
N GLU A 142 4.72 16.26 4.48
CA GLU A 142 5.93 16.16 3.66
C GLU A 142 6.02 14.86 2.83
N GLN A 143 5.43 13.75 3.30
CA GLN A 143 5.36 12.48 2.57
C GLN A 143 4.30 12.49 1.46
N LEU A 144 3.40 13.49 1.46
CA LEU A 144 2.37 13.68 0.44
C LEU A 144 2.83 14.54 -0.74
N LYS A 145 3.97 15.21 -0.59
CA LYS A 145 4.53 16.07 -1.63
C LYS A 145 4.97 15.27 -2.86
N PHE A 146 4.92 15.95 -4.00
CA PHE A 146 5.36 15.44 -5.29
C PHE A 146 5.91 16.58 -6.16
N TYR A 147 6.58 16.23 -7.26
CA TYR A 147 7.03 17.20 -8.26
C TYR A 147 5.93 17.47 -9.27
N ASP A 148 5.51 18.73 -9.38
CA ASP A 148 4.53 19.19 -10.37
C ASP A 148 5.14 19.35 -11.79
N GLN A 149 4.35 19.89 -12.72
CA GLN A 149 4.78 20.13 -14.11
C GLN A 149 5.93 21.16 -14.22
N GLU A 150 6.09 22.01 -13.20
CA GLU A 150 7.14 23.03 -13.11
C GLU A 150 8.35 22.53 -12.29
N MET A 151 8.39 21.24 -11.95
CA MET A 151 9.42 20.61 -11.11
C MET A 151 9.52 21.20 -9.70
N LYS A 152 8.42 21.75 -9.18
CA LYS A 152 8.33 22.22 -7.79
C LYS A 152 7.86 21.09 -6.90
N TYR A 153 8.51 20.93 -5.75
CA TYR A 153 8.15 19.92 -4.76
C TYR A 153 7.03 20.45 -3.86
N VAL A 154 5.79 20.12 -4.19
CA VAL A 154 4.57 20.69 -3.62
C VAL A 154 3.62 19.59 -3.16
N VAL A 155 2.68 19.95 -2.30
CA VAL A 155 1.51 19.12 -1.97
C VAL A 155 0.26 19.95 -2.24
N GLU A 156 -0.72 19.33 -2.88
CA GLU A 156 -1.98 19.99 -3.21
C GLU A 156 -3.06 19.60 -2.19
N PRO A 157 -3.82 20.56 -1.65
CA PRO A 157 -5.00 20.28 -0.84
C PRO A 157 -5.99 19.45 -1.65
N GLY A 158 -6.54 18.41 -1.05
CA GLY A 158 -7.34 17.44 -1.79
C GLY A 158 -7.61 16.17 -1.02
N ARG A 159 -8.31 15.25 -1.68
CA ARG A 159 -8.66 13.95 -1.10
C ARG A 159 -7.54 12.96 -1.33
N PHE A 160 -7.13 12.32 -0.25
CA PHE A 160 -6.13 11.26 -0.25
C PHE A 160 -6.76 9.98 0.29
N LYS A 161 -6.31 8.85 -0.25
CA LYS A 161 -6.54 7.55 0.35
C LYS A 161 -5.27 7.04 1.01
N VAL A 162 -5.38 6.53 2.22
CA VAL A 162 -4.36 5.69 2.84
C VAL A 162 -4.74 4.24 2.68
N TYR A 163 -3.72 3.41 2.52
CA TYR A 163 -3.86 1.98 2.44
C TYR A 163 -2.87 1.31 3.37
N ALA A 164 -3.29 0.25 4.04
CA ALA A 164 -2.40 -0.53 4.88
C ALA A 164 -2.65 -2.03 4.72
N GLY A 165 -1.57 -2.82 4.68
CA GLY A 165 -1.69 -4.26 4.54
C GLY A 165 -0.38 -4.99 4.27
N PRO A 166 -0.45 -6.30 3.97
CA PRO A 166 0.72 -7.17 3.82
C PRO A 166 1.46 -7.03 2.49
N ASN A 167 0.87 -6.43 1.44
CA ASN A 167 1.47 -6.21 0.12
C ASN A 167 0.61 -5.21 -0.70
N SER A 168 1.08 -4.78 -1.87
CA SER A 168 0.40 -3.78 -2.70
C SER A 168 -0.96 -4.20 -3.29
N ASN A 169 -1.39 -5.46 -3.14
CA ASN A 169 -2.65 -5.99 -3.69
C ASN A 169 -3.68 -6.38 -2.62
N LYS A 170 -3.27 -6.55 -1.36
CA LYS A 170 -4.16 -6.88 -0.25
C LYS A 170 -4.07 -5.75 0.77
N LEU A 171 -5.02 -4.84 0.73
CA LEU A 171 -4.97 -3.58 1.48
C LEU A 171 -6.34 -3.26 2.08
N LEU A 172 -6.34 -2.76 3.32
CA LEU A 172 -7.45 -1.98 3.86
C LEU A 172 -7.29 -0.53 3.39
N GLU A 173 -8.39 0.21 3.21
CA GLU A 173 -8.35 1.61 2.79
C GLU A 173 -9.20 2.54 3.65
N LYS A 174 -8.75 3.79 3.77
CA LYS A 174 -9.50 4.91 4.35
C LYS A 174 -9.20 6.18 3.56
N GLU A 175 -10.14 7.12 3.54
CA GLU A 175 -10.01 8.42 2.89
C GLU A 175 -9.86 9.53 3.95
N PHE A 176 -9.05 10.53 3.64
CA PHE A 176 -8.93 11.77 4.42
C PHE A 176 -8.76 12.98 3.49
N LEU A 177 -9.00 14.17 4.04
CA LEU A 177 -8.87 15.44 3.31
C LEU A 177 -7.64 16.22 3.82
N LEU A 178 -6.79 16.67 2.92
CA LEU A 178 -5.74 17.65 3.20
C LEU A 178 -6.28 19.06 2.94
N LEU A 179 -6.31 19.89 3.98
CA LEU A 179 -6.81 21.26 3.91
C LEU A 179 -5.71 22.25 3.50
N SER A 180 -6.12 23.32 2.82
CA SER A 180 -5.22 24.40 2.39
C SER A 180 -4.79 25.31 3.54
N LYS A 181 -5.58 25.37 4.62
CA LYS A 181 -5.38 26.13 5.86
C LYS A 181 -6.11 25.45 7.00
#